data_AF-A0A382LSW5-F1
#
_entry.id   AF-A0A382LSW5-F1
#
_cell.length_a   1.000
_cell.length_b   1.000
_cell.length_c   1.000
_cell.angle_alpha   90.00
_cell.angle_beta   90.00
_cell.angle_gamma   90.00
#
_symmetry.space_group_name_H-M   'P 1'
#
loop_
_entity.id
_entity.type
_entity.pdbx_description
1 polymer ?
#
loop_
_entity_poly.entity_id
_entity_poly.type
_entity_poly.pdbx_seq_one_letter_code
_entity_poly.pdbx_strand_id
1 'polypeptide(L)'
;IEMDPLPGAIFFVQDFISDGASPAIKEALEGKADAILSDIAPPLTGHRQTDHLRIIAAAEAAYIFSCEVLHRGGCFVAKVFQGGTEEALLNELKKKFESVKHAKPAASRTESSEIYVVAQGYYGVNGNH
;
A
#
# COMPACT_ATOMS: atom_id res chain seq x y z
N ILE A 1 15.88 -5.86 10.96
CA ILE A 1 15.29 -7.08 11.56
C ILE A 1 15.62 -8.22 10.62
N GLU A 2 16.13 -9.33 11.13
CA GLU A 2 16.39 -10.54 10.35
C GLU A 2 15.11 -11.36 10.31
N MET A 3 14.68 -11.76 9.12
CA MET A 3 13.51 -12.62 8.92
C MET A 3 14.00 -14.01 8.52
N ASP A 4 13.41 -15.04 9.10
CA ASP A 4 13.72 -16.42 8.71
C ASP A 4 13.33 -16.65 7.23
N PRO A 5 14.13 -17.40 6.46
CA PRO A 5 13.78 -17.72 5.08
C PRO A 5 12.45 -18.46 5.01
N LEU A 6 11.53 -17.95 4.19
CA LEU A 6 10.28 -18.60 3.84
C LEU A 6 10.35 -19.18 2.42
N PRO A 7 10.14 -20.49 2.22
CA PRO A 7 10.12 -21.08 0.89
C PRO A 7 9.09 -20.40 -0.03
N GLY A 8 9.53 -20.05 -1.25
CA GLY A 8 8.69 -19.37 -2.23
C GLY A 8 8.57 -17.86 -2.05
N ALA A 9 9.23 -17.27 -1.05
CA ALA A 9 9.31 -15.82 -0.87
C ALA A 9 10.75 -15.32 -1.06
N ILE A 10 10.88 -14.18 -1.72
CA ILE A 10 12.15 -13.45 -1.85
C ILE A 10 12.09 -12.28 -0.88
N PHE A 11 13.14 -12.14 -0.06
CA PHE A 11 13.21 -11.11 0.98
C PHE A 11 14.18 -10.00 0.59
N PHE A 12 13.77 -8.76 0.81
CA PHE A 12 14.60 -7.58 0.67
C PHE A 12 14.60 -6.80 1.98
N VAL A 13 15.78 -6.45 2.47
CA VAL A 13 15.94 -5.61 3.66
C VAL A 13 16.31 -4.21 3.20
N GLN A 14 15.35 -3.29 3.26
CA GLN A 14 15.51 -1.90 2.83
C GLN A 14 14.49 -0.99 3.52
N ASP A 15 14.78 0.31 3.59
CA ASP A 15 13.79 1.31 4.00
C ASP A 15 12.95 1.73 2.80
N PHE A 16 11.74 1.16 2.70
CA PHE A 16 10.83 1.46 1.61
C PHE A 16 10.32 2.91 1.61
N ILE A 17 10.28 3.57 2.77
CA ILE A 17 9.72 4.92 2.90
C ILE A 17 10.75 5.97 2.47
N SER A 18 11.99 5.79 2.91
CA SER A 18 13.06 6.76 2.65
C SER A 18 13.72 6.52 1.29
N ASP A 19 13.93 5.25 0.91
CA ASP A 19 14.69 4.88 -0.28
C ASP A 19 13.79 4.41 -1.44
N GLY A 20 12.50 4.17 -1.16
CA GLY A 20 11.58 3.57 -2.12
C GLY A 20 11.85 2.09 -2.39
N ALA A 21 11.25 1.55 -3.44
CA ALA A 21 11.57 0.20 -3.90
C ALA A 21 12.91 0.17 -4.62
N SER A 22 13.84 -0.69 -4.19
CA SER A 22 15.08 -0.88 -4.93
C SER A 22 14.81 -1.47 -6.34
N PRO A 23 15.68 -1.19 -7.32
CA PRO A 23 15.61 -1.82 -8.64
C PRO A 23 15.55 -3.36 -8.57
N ALA A 24 16.24 -3.95 -7.60
CA ALA A 24 16.27 -5.39 -7.37
C ALA A 24 14.87 -5.99 -7.10
N ILE A 25 13.96 -5.24 -6.45
CA ILE A 25 12.58 -5.69 -6.24
C ILE A 25 11.86 -5.81 -7.59
N LYS A 26 12.03 -4.82 -8.47
CA LYS A 26 11.38 -4.83 -9.80
C LYS A 26 11.93 -5.95 -10.68
N GLU A 27 13.23 -6.21 -10.61
CA GLU A 27 13.87 -7.30 -11.33
C GLU A 27 13.36 -8.67 -10.84
N ALA A 28 13.22 -8.85 -9.52
CA ALA A 28 12.73 -10.09 -8.92
C ALA A 28 11.25 -10.39 -9.18
N LEU A 29 10.44 -9.39 -9.58
CA LEU A 29 9.07 -9.60 -10.01
C LEU A 29 8.97 -10.30 -11.37
N GLU A 30 10.05 -10.32 -12.17
CA GLU A 30 10.09 -10.89 -13.53
C GLU A 30 8.95 -10.37 -14.44
N GLY A 31 8.48 -9.15 -14.21
CA GLY A 31 7.35 -8.59 -14.93
C GLY A 31 6.50 -7.65 -14.06
N LYS A 32 5.18 -7.77 -14.18
CA LYS A 32 4.21 -6.98 -13.43
C LYS A 32 3.57 -7.83 -12.33
N ALA A 33 3.31 -7.22 -11.19
CA ALA A 33 2.67 -7.85 -10.04
C ALA A 33 1.14 -7.90 -10.20
N ASP A 34 0.53 -8.98 -9.72
CA ASP A 34 -0.94 -9.11 -9.61
C ASP A 34 -1.52 -8.31 -8.45
N ALA A 35 -0.76 -8.22 -7.35
CA ALA A 35 -1.19 -7.57 -6.13
C ALA A 35 -0.02 -6.85 -5.45
N ILE A 36 -0.32 -5.71 -4.83
CA ILE A 36 0.57 -5.01 -3.89
C ILE A 36 -0.15 -4.89 -2.57
N LEU A 37 0.48 -5.36 -1.48
CA LEU A 37 0.00 -5.26 -0.11
C LEU A 37 1.01 -4.47 0.73
N SER A 38 0.57 -3.38 1.34
CA SER A 38 1.35 -2.59 2.30
C SER A 38 0.68 -2.61 3.67
N ASP A 39 1.33 -3.24 4.64
CA ASP A 39 0.98 -3.18 6.07
C ASP A 39 1.99 -2.32 6.86
N ILE A 40 2.58 -1.32 6.20
CA ILE A 40 3.56 -0.45 6.83
C ILE A 40 2.86 0.43 7.87
N ALA A 41 3.31 0.34 9.12
CA ALA A 41 2.89 1.21 10.22
C ALA A 41 4.14 1.81 10.88
N PRO A 42 4.45 3.10 10.64
CA PRO A 42 5.55 3.78 11.32
C PRO A 42 5.37 3.79 12.84
N PRO A 43 6.46 3.87 13.62
CA PRO A 43 6.36 4.00 15.08
C PRO A 43 5.49 5.18 15.48
N LEU A 44 4.52 4.92 16.36
CA LEU A 44 3.62 5.94 16.89
C LEU A 44 4.40 6.89 17.79
N THR A 45 4.22 8.18 17.56
CA THR A 45 4.75 9.27 18.38
C THR A 45 3.82 9.60 19.54
N GLY A 46 2.56 9.15 19.49
CA GLY A 46 1.51 9.52 20.43
C GLY A 46 0.80 10.81 20.03
N HIS A 47 1.28 11.54 19.02
CA HIS A 47 0.60 12.69 18.45
C HIS A 47 -0.25 12.25 17.25
N ARG A 48 -1.56 12.09 17.49
CA ARG A 48 -2.52 11.53 16.54
C ARG A 48 -2.39 12.09 15.12
N GLN A 49 -2.24 13.41 14.97
CA GLN A 49 -2.13 14.03 13.65
C GLN A 49 -0.83 13.66 12.94
N THR A 50 0.30 13.68 13.65
CA THR A 50 1.60 13.28 13.09
C THR A 50 1.61 11.80 12.72
N ASP A 51 1.07 10.96 13.58
CA ASP A 51 0.98 9.52 13.35
C ASP A 51 0.11 9.21 12.12
N HIS A 52 -1.01 9.92 11.99
CA HIS A 52 -1.88 9.82 10.82
C HIS A 52 -1.15 10.22 9.53
N LEU A 53 -0.46 11.37 9.51
CA LEU A 53 0.30 11.83 8.34
C LEU A 53 1.39 10.83 7.92
N ARG A 54 2.07 10.21 8.88
CA ARG A 54 3.13 9.21 8.60
C ARG A 54 2.57 7.95 7.95
N ILE A 55 1.39 7.50 8.37
CA ILE A 55 0.74 6.33 7.77
C ILE A 55 0.23 6.65 6.37
N ILE A 56 -0.35 7.83 6.15
CA ILE A 56 -0.77 8.23 4.81
C ILE A 56 0.43 8.36 3.87
N ALA A 57 1.53 8.96 4.31
CA ALA A 57 2.76 9.02 3.51
C ALA A 57 3.29 7.63 3.12
N ALA A 58 3.21 6.66 4.04
CA ALA A 58 3.58 5.28 3.75
C ALA A 58 2.65 4.61 2.72
N ALA A 59 1.34 4.83 2.83
CA ALA A 59 0.37 4.33 1.86
C ALA A 59 0.55 4.99 0.48
N GLU A 60 0.84 6.28 0.43
CA GLU A 60 1.13 7.03 -0.81
C GLU A 60 2.40 6.52 -1.50
N ALA A 61 3.49 6.29 -0.76
CA ALA A 61 4.71 5.71 -1.31
C ALA A 61 4.44 4.32 -1.92
N ALA A 62 3.66 3.49 -1.23
CA ALA A 62 3.26 2.19 -1.74
C ALA A 62 2.37 2.29 -2.99
N TYR A 63 1.45 3.26 -3.03
CA TYR A 63 0.60 3.51 -4.20
C TYR A 63 1.41 3.96 -5.42
N ILE A 64 2.36 4.87 -5.25
CA ILE A 64 3.26 5.33 -6.33
C ILE A 64 4.01 4.14 -6.91
N PHE A 65 4.61 3.31 -6.06
CA PHE A 65 5.28 2.09 -6.50
C PHE A 65 4.31 1.13 -7.21
N SER A 66 3.10 0.96 -6.70
CA SER A 66 2.09 0.10 -7.33
C SER A 66 1.77 0.51 -8.76
N CYS A 67 1.76 1.81 -9.07
CA CYS A 67 1.52 2.30 -10.43
C CYS A 67 2.64 1.91 -11.40
N GLU A 68 3.85 1.67 -10.89
CA GLU A 68 5.00 1.28 -11.71
C GLU A 68 5.04 -0.22 -11.98
N VAL A 69 4.51 -1.04 -11.08
CA VAL A 69 4.70 -2.51 -11.12
C VAL A 69 3.42 -3.32 -11.27
N LEU A 70 2.23 -2.75 -11.05
CA LEU A 70 0.98 -3.51 -11.22
C LEU A 70 0.66 -3.77 -12.69
N HIS A 71 0.16 -4.98 -12.96
CA HIS A 71 -0.46 -5.32 -14.24
C HIS A 71 -1.89 -4.73 -14.32
N ARG A 72 -2.43 -4.64 -15.55
CA ARG A 72 -3.84 -4.28 -15.72
C ARG A 72 -4.74 -5.36 -15.10
N GLY A 73 -5.74 -4.95 -14.32
CA GLY A 73 -6.60 -5.81 -13.53
C GLY A 73 -6.13 -6.01 -12.08
N GLY A 74 -4.89 -5.63 -11.76
CA GLY A 74 -4.28 -5.87 -10.45
C GLY A 74 -4.93 -5.12 -9.30
N CYS A 75 -4.54 -5.48 -8.08
CA CYS A 75 -5.06 -4.88 -6.86
C CYS A 75 -3.99 -4.24 -5.98
N PHE A 76 -4.40 -3.19 -5.26
CA PHE A 76 -3.57 -2.50 -4.29
C PHE A 76 -4.32 -2.48 -2.94
N VAL A 77 -3.61 -2.88 -1.89
CA VAL A 77 -4.13 -2.88 -0.53
C VAL A 77 -3.13 -2.18 0.37
N ALA A 78 -3.56 -1.18 1.11
CA ALA A 78 -2.70 -0.48 2.05
C ALA A 78 -3.41 -0.17 3.37
N LYS A 79 -2.66 -0.30 4.46
CA LYS A 79 -3.10 0.12 5.78
C LYS A 79 -3.24 1.64 5.84
N VAL A 80 -4.36 2.10 6.39
CA VAL A 80 -4.63 3.51 6.67
C VAL A 80 -5.31 3.65 8.04
N PHE A 81 -5.41 4.87 8.56
CA PHE A 81 -6.19 5.16 9.77
C PHE A 81 -7.50 5.84 9.43
N GLN A 82 -8.53 5.52 10.20
CA GLN A 82 -9.84 6.14 10.08
C GLN A 82 -9.76 7.61 10.56
N GLY A 83 -9.86 8.57 9.63
CA GLY A 83 -9.64 9.98 10.02
C GLY A 83 -9.87 11.07 8.98
N GLY A 84 -10.13 10.76 7.70
CA GLY A 84 -10.52 11.75 6.69
C GLY A 84 -9.36 12.53 6.05
N THR A 85 -8.11 12.14 6.33
CA THR A 85 -6.92 12.78 5.74
C THR A 85 -6.36 11.97 4.56
N GLU A 86 -6.96 10.81 4.26
CA GLU A 86 -6.70 9.93 3.14
C GLU A 86 -7.43 10.34 1.85
N GLU A 87 -8.21 11.42 1.86
CA GLU A 87 -9.07 11.81 0.72
C GLU A 87 -8.27 12.00 -0.58
N ALA A 88 -7.10 12.63 -0.50
CA ALA A 88 -6.22 12.81 -1.66
C ALA A 88 -5.80 11.45 -2.26
N LEU A 89 -5.34 10.52 -1.43
CA LEU A 89 -4.99 9.16 -1.84
C LEU A 89 -6.19 8.42 -2.44
N LEU A 90 -7.36 8.50 -1.82
CA LEU A 90 -8.58 7.87 -2.34
C LEU A 90 -8.98 8.44 -3.71
N ASN A 91 -8.83 9.75 -3.91
CA ASN A 91 -9.12 10.39 -5.19
C ASN A 91 -8.15 9.93 -6.27
N GLU A 92 -6.87 9.75 -5.96
CA GLU A 92 -5.89 9.19 -6.89
C GLU A 92 -6.17 7.72 -7.22
N LEU A 93 -6.52 6.90 -6.22
CA LEU A 93 -6.89 5.51 -6.44
C LEU A 93 -8.13 5.39 -7.34
N LYS A 94 -9.17 6.20 -7.11
CA LYS A 94 -10.40 6.19 -7.93
C LYS A 94 -10.15 6.59 -9.39
N LYS A 95 -9.04 7.26 -9.70
CA LYS A 95 -8.68 7.59 -11.09
C LYS A 95 -8.02 6.43 -11.83
N LYS A 96 -7.55 5.38 -11.14
CA LYS A 96 -6.74 4.31 -11.74
C LYS A 96 -7.24 2.88 -11.47
N PHE A 97 -8.26 2.74 -10.64
CA PHE A 97 -8.83 1.45 -10.22
C PHE A 97 -10.36 1.46 -10.39
N GLU A 98 -10.92 0.34 -10.84
CA GLU A 98 -12.36 0.16 -11.04
C GLU A 98 -13.18 0.31 -9.75
N SER A 99 -12.61 -0.08 -8.61
CA SER A 99 -13.27 0.09 -7.32
C SER A 99 -12.26 0.39 -6.21
N VAL A 100 -12.67 1.24 -5.27
CA VAL A 100 -11.88 1.62 -4.09
C VAL A 100 -12.80 1.59 -2.87
N LYS A 101 -12.46 0.79 -1.86
CA LYS A 101 -13.26 0.63 -0.64
C LYS A 101 -12.38 0.56 0.60
N HIS A 102 -12.92 0.97 1.73
CA HIS A 102 -12.32 0.65 3.02
C HIS A 102 -12.76 -0.74 3.47
N ALA A 103 -11.83 -1.50 4.05
CA ALA A 103 -12.08 -2.80 4.64
C ALA A 103 -11.46 -2.88 6.04
N LYS A 104 -12.26 -3.29 7.02
CA LYS A 104 -11.75 -3.67 8.34
C LYS A 104 -11.49 -5.18 8.32
N PRO A 105 -10.26 -5.66 8.60
CA PRO A 105 -9.98 -7.09 8.61
C PRO A 105 -10.80 -7.79 9.68
N ALA A 106 -11.31 -8.99 9.40
CA ALA A 106 -12.04 -9.79 10.39
C ALA A 106 -11.16 -10.16 11.61
N ALA A 107 -9.84 -10.24 11.41
CA ALA A 107 -8.86 -10.49 12.46
C ALA A 107 -8.46 -9.25 13.28
N SER A 108 -8.98 -8.05 12.95
CA SER A 108 -8.67 -6.83 13.69
C SER A 108 -9.36 -6.83 15.05
N ARG A 109 -8.63 -6.46 16.10
CA ARG A 109 -9.21 -6.27 17.44
C ARG A 109 -10.22 -5.12 17.41
N THR A 110 -11.28 -5.20 18.21
CA THR A 110 -12.34 -4.20 18.26
C THR A 110 -11.81 -2.78 18.54
N GLU A 111 -10.78 -2.73 19.39
CA GLU A 111 -10.05 -1.53 19.83
C GLU A 111 -8.99 -1.03 18.84
N SER A 112 -8.72 -1.78 17.76
CA SER A 112 -7.84 -1.32 16.69
C SER A 112 -8.59 -0.37 15.74
N SER A 113 -7.98 0.79 15.50
CA SER A 113 -8.40 1.79 14.49
C SER A 113 -7.89 1.46 13.08
N GLU A 114 -7.27 0.30 12.89
CA GLU A 114 -6.67 -0.10 11.63
C GLU A 114 -7.76 -0.47 10.60
N ILE A 115 -7.75 0.27 9.51
CA ILE A 115 -8.55 0.02 8.32
C ILE A 115 -7.61 -0.12 7.13
N TYR A 116 -8.05 -0.81 6.09
CA TYR A 116 -7.31 -0.91 4.85
C TYR A 116 -8.08 -0.23 3.74
N VAL A 117 -7.39 0.49 2.86
CA VAL A 117 -7.91 0.81 1.55
C VAL A 117 -7.65 -0.39 0.63
N VAL A 118 -8.69 -0.83 -0.08
CA VAL A 118 -8.65 -1.92 -1.05
C VAL A 118 -9.08 -1.34 -2.39
N ALA A 119 -8.14 -1.27 -3.32
CA ALA A 119 -8.35 -0.82 -4.69
C ALA A 119 -8.19 -2.00 -5.65
N GLN A 120 -9.17 -2.23 -6.53
CA GLN A 120 -9.23 -3.39 -7.42
C GLN A 120 -9.45 -2.96 -8.86
N GLY A 121 -8.91 -3.73 -9.81
CA GLY A 121 -9.07 -3.48 -11.24
C GLY A 121 -8.19 -2.33 -11.73
N TYR A 122 -6.88 -2.42 -11.52
CA TYR A 122 -5.94 -1.40 -11.98
C TYR A 122 -5.99 -1.26 -13.51
N TYR A 123 -6.18 -0.07 -14.05
CA TYR A 123 -6.21 0.15 -15.50
C TYR A 123 -5.18 1.17 -16.00
N GLY A 124 -4.26 1.59 -15.14
CA GLY A 124 -3.09 2.39 -15.53
C GLY A 124 -3.34 3.89 -15.70
N VAL A 125 -2.28 4.61 -16.11
CA VAL A 125 -2.27 6.08 -16.23
C VAL A 125 -3.17 6.61 -17.36
N ASN A 126 -3.53 5.77 -18.32
CA ASN A 126 -4.33 6.15 -19.51
C ASN A 126 -5.78 5.63 -19.46
N GLY A 127 -6.28 5.19 -18.31
CA GLY A 127 -7.68 4.78 -18.21
C GLY A 127 -8.60 5.98 -18.25
N ASN A 128 -9.06 6.32 -19.45
CA ASN A 128 -10.30 7.08 -19.57
C ASN A 128 -11.43 6.25 -18.94
N HIS A 129 -12.09 6.82 -17.94
CA HIS A 129 -13.49 6.55 -17.71
C HIS A 129 -14.33 7.27 -18.77
#